data_AF-A0A0D3KCX9-F1
#
_entry.id   AF-A0A0D3KCX9-F1
#
_cell.length_a   1.000
_cell.length_b   1.000
_cell.length_c   1.000
_cell.angle_alpha   90.00
_cell.angle_beta   90.00
_cell.angle_gamma   90.00
#
_symmetry.space_group_name_H-M   'P 1'
#
loop_
_entity.id
_entity.type
_entity.pdbx_description
1 polymer ?
#
loop_
_entity_poly.entity_id
_entity_poly.type
_entity_poly.pdbx_seq_one_letter_code
_entity_poly.pdbx_strand_id
1 'polypeptide(L)'
;MLAGGASTRPALVTFDCTGTLFEPVARIGVLYKRAAVAEAWKASLARAVAAEALDEDALSAAFRSAFAEADRERPCFGAGACSSEDWWHPVVERTFAAAAAESAGCSEDALRPLLPGAFRTLYHETFVSRAGSRWTYWSRMQWSESTVAVATAARFQSDVSSCEAEKRVRQGACGSQGASFGGNDEG
;
A
#
# COMPACT_ATOMS: atom_id res chain seq x y z
N MET A 1 -42.27 -0.34 -38.31
CA MET A 1 -41.41 -1.34 -37.64
C MET A 1 -40.03 -0.72 -37.50
N LEU A 2 -39.66 -0.27 -36.30
CA LEU A 2 -38.33 0.29 -36.06
C LEU A 2 -37.40 -0.85 -35.69
N ALA A 3 -36.50 -1.21 -36.60
CA ALA A 3 -35.36 -2.06 -36.32
C ALA A 3 -34.37 -1.26 -35.43
N GLY A 4 -34.62 -1.26 -34.12
CA GLY A 4 -33.69 -0.73 -33.14
C GLY A 4 -32.51 -1.67 -32.98
N GLY A 5 -31.45 -1.47 -33.77
CA GLY A 5 -30.18 -2.14 -33.55
C GLY A 5 -29.65 -1.76 -32.18
N ALA A 6 -29.65 -2.70 -31.22
CA ALA A 6 -29.06 -2.48 -29.92
C ALA A 6 -27.56 -2.16 -30.10
N SER A 7 -27.15 -0.95 -29.70
CA SER A 7 -25.75 -0.56 -29.64
C SER A 7 -24.99 -1.54 -28.76
N THR A 8 -23.91 -2.14 -29.27
CA THR A 8 -23.02 -3.01 -28.50
C THR A 8 -22.11 -2.22 -27.53
N ARG A 9 -22.15 -0.88 -27.58
CA ARG A 9 -21.43 -0.04 -26.61
C ARG A 9 -22.25 0.13 -25.34
N PRO A 10 -21.65 -0.08 -24.15
CA PRO A 10 -22.33 0.15 -22.88
C PRO A 10 -22.73 1.63 -22.76
N ALA A 11 -23.98 1.86 -22.37
CA ALA A 11 -24.54 3.20 -22.19
C ALA A 11 -24.12 3.85 -20.85
N LEU A 12 -23.72 3.05 -19.86
CA LEU A 12 -23.30 3.49 -18.54
C LEU A 12 -22.24 2.54 -17.99
N VAL A 13 -21.22 3.11 -17.35
CA VAL A 13 -20.23 2.39 -16.55
C VAL A 13 -20.21 3.01 -15.16
N THR A 14 -20.39 2.19 -14.13
CA THR A 14 -20.33 2.60 -12.73
C THR A 14 -19.12 1.99 -12.06
N PHE A 15 -18.43 2.76 -11.24
CA PHE A 15 -17.28 2.32 -10.47
C PHE A 15 -17.62 2.35 -9.00
N ASP A 16 -17.23 1.31 -8.27
CA ASP A 16 -16.99 1.48 -6.84
C ASP A 16 -15.73 2.33 -6.66
N CYS A 17 -15.68 3.10 -5.60
CA CYS A 17 -14.62 4.07 -5.39
C CYS A 17 -13.41 3.42 -4.70
N THR A 18 -13.63 2.72 -3.58
CA THR A 18 -12.56 2.13 -2.77
C THR A 18 -12.02 0.85 -3.42
N GLY A 19 -10.70 0.68 -3.46
CA GLY A 19 -10.05 -0.47 -4.10
C GLY A 19 -10.07 -0.47 -5.64
N THR A 20 -10.87 0.42 -6.25
CA THR A 20 -10.89 0.61 -7.72
C THR A 20 -10.28 1.95 -8.10
N LEU A 21 -10.82 3.06 -7.60
CA LEU A 21 -10.36 4.42 -7.92
C LEU A 21 -9.32 4.93 -6.91
N PHE A 22 -9.49 4.60 -5.63
CA PHE A 22 -8.56 4.96 -4.58
C PHE A 22 -8.41 3.89 -3.49
N GLU A 23 -7.29 3.94 -2.78
CA GLU A 23 -6.95 3.07 -1.66
C GLU A 23 -6.55 3.90 -0.43
N PRO A 24 -6.73 3.38 0.79
CA PRO A 24 -6.19 4.01 1.98
C PRO A 24 -4.68 4.26 1.86
N VAL A 25 -4.20 5.41 2.33
CA VAL A 25 -2.75 5.75 2.29
C VAL A 25 -1.90 4.85 3.20
N ALA A 26 -2.50 4.23 4.21
CA ALA A 26 -1.87 3.30 5.13
C ALA A 26 -2.91 2.33 5.71
N ARG A 27 -2.44 1.31 6.46
CA ARG A 27 -3.33 0.42 7.23
C ARG A 27 -4.09 1.22 8.28
N ILE A 28 -5.32 0.81 8.60
CA ILE A 28 -6.19 1.55 9.52
C ILE A 28 -5.54 1.73 10.91
N GLY A 29 -4.87 0.71 11.45
CA GLY A 29 -4.16 0.82 12.73
C GLY A 29 -3.03 1.85 12.73
N VAL A 30 -2.29 1.99 11.62
CA VAL A 30 -1.26 3.04 11.45
C VAL A 30 -1.90 4.43 11.53
N LEU A 31 -3.06 4.60 10.89
CA LEU A 31 -3.78 5.87 10.85
C LEU A 31 -4.29 6.28 12.24
N TYR A 32 -4.87 5.33 12.98
CA TYR A 32 -5.28 5.53 14.36
C TYR A 32 -4.11 5.88 15.27
N LYS A 33 -3.01 5.13 15.20
CA LYS A 33 -1.81 5.39 15.99
C LYS A 33 -1.25 6.78 15.72
N ARG A 34 -1.12 7.17 14.44
CA ARG A 34 -0.65 8.50 14.06
C ARG A 34 -1.52 9.61 14.63
N ALA A 35 -2.85 9.47 14.56
CA ALA A 35 -3.77 10.45 15.14
C ALA A 35 -3.60 10.56 16.66
N ALA A 36 -3.49 9.43 17.36
CA ALA A 36 -3.26 9.42 18.81
C ALA A 36 -1.92 10.05 19.20
N VAL A 37 -0.83 9.67 18.51
CA VAL A 37 0.52 10.22 18.74
C VAL A 37 0.56 11.73 18.49
N ALA A 38 -0.05 12.21 17.41
CA ALA A 38 -0.10 13.63 17.09
C ALA A 38 -0.80 14.46 18.17
N GLU A 39 -1.91 13.95 18.74
CA GLU A 39 -2.58 14.61 19.86
C GLU A 39 -1.80 14.47 21.18
N ALA A 40 -1.16 13.31 21.39
CA ALA A 40 -0.38 13.05 22.60
C ALA A 40 0.80 14.01 22.75
N TRP A 41 1.51 14.30 21.65
CA TRP A 41 2.61 15.27 21.64
C TRP A 41 2.18 16.69 21.98
N LYS A 42 0.93 17.07 21.70
CA LYS A 42 0.36 18.37 22.11
C LYS A 42 0.08 18.41 23.61
N ALA A 43 -0.15 17.25 24.22
CA ALA A 43 -0.58 17.14 25.61
C ALA A 43 0.58 16.95 26.59
N SER A 44 1.40 15.90 26.43
CA SER A 44 2.60 15.67 27.27
C SER A 44 3.48 14.53 26.73
N LEU A 45 4.75 14.52 27.13
CA LEU A 45 5.69 13.43 26.82
C LEU A 45 5.19 12.07 27.32
N ALA A 46 4.64 12.01 28.55
CA ALA A 46 4.14 10.76 29.13
C ALA A 46 3.00 10.15 28.28
N ARG A 47 2.10 11.00 27.75
CA ARG A 47 1.04 10.54 26.85
C ARG A 47 1.59 10.14 25.49
N ALA A 48 2.61 10.83 24.98
CA ALA A 48 3.26 10.45 23.73
C ALA A 48 3.85 9.04 23.82
N VAL A 49 4.54 8.71 24.93
CA VAL A 49 5.06 7.36 25.18
C VAL A 49 3.92 6.32 25.21
N ALA A 50 2.81 6.62 25.87
CA ALA A 50 1.65 5.71 25.92
C ALA A 50 0.99 5.52 24.54
N ALA A 51 0.86 6.58 23.74
CA ALA A 51 0.32 6.50 22.38
C ALA A 51 1.26 5.76 21.42
N GLU A 52 2.58 5.91 21.58
CA GLU A 52 3.58 5.15 20.82
C GLU A 52 3.60 3.66 21.17
N ALA A 53 3.16 3.30 22.39
CA ALA A 53 3.02 1.90 22.81
C ALA A 53 1.81 1.19 22.21
N LEU A 54 0.89 1.91 21.55
CA LEU A 54 -0.24 1.29 20.86
C LEU A 54 0.25 0.36 19.74
N ASP A 55 -0.27 -0.87 19.75
CA ASP A 55 -0.06 -1.82 18.68
C ASP A 55 -1.00 -1.53 17.49
N GLU A 56 -0.42 -1.37 16.31
CA GLU A 56 -1.16 -1.13 15.07
C GLU A 56 -2.03 -2.33 14.65
N ASP A 57 -1.60 -3.55 14.96
CA ASP A 57 -2.35 -4.76 14.64
C ASP A 57 -3.53 -4.93 15.60
N ALA A 58 -3.34 -4.62 16.89
CA ALA A 58 -4.42 -4.54 17.87
C ALA A 58 -5.46 -3.47 17.48
N LEU A 59 -5.03 -2.27 17.07
CA LEU A 59 -5.91 -1.23 16.54
C LEU A 59 -6.69 -1.70 15.30
N SER A 60 -6.02 -2.40 14.38
CA SER A 60 -6.68 -2.91 13.17
C SER A 60 -7.70 -4.01 13.47
N ALA A 61 -7.41 -4.88 14.45
CA ALA A 61 -8.34 -5.92 14.91
C ALA A 61 -9.55 -5.29 15.63
N ALA A 62 -9.31 -4.39 16.57
CA ALA A 62 -10.33 -3.67 17.30
C ALA A 62 -11.26 -2.88 16.38
N PHE A 63 -10.70 -2.20 15.36
CA PHE A 63 -11.47 -1.48 14.36
C PHE A 63 -12.46 -2.37 13.61
N ARG A 64 -12.01 -3.55 13.15
CA ARG A 64 -12.88 -4.48 12.43
C ARG A 64 -14.08 -4.91 13.27
N SER A 65 -13.85 -5.20 14.55
CA SER A 65 -14.92 -5.59 15.48
C SER A 65 -15.86 -4.42 15.76
N ALA A 66 -15.33 -3.25 16.12
CA ALA A 66 -16.11 -2.06 16.44
C ALA A 66 -16.96 -1.59 15.25
N PHE A 67 -16.40 -1.61 14.03
CA PHE A 67 -17.12 -1.28 12.81
C PHE A 67 -18.25 -2.27 12.54
N ALA A 68 -17.98 -3.59 12.63
CA ALA A 68 -18.99 -4.62 12.38
C ALA A 68 -20.14 -4.57 13.39
N GLU A 69 -19.87 -4.17 14.64
CA GLU A 69 -20.90 -3.93 15.64
C GLU A 69 -21.74 -2.70 15.33
N ALA A 70 -21.09 -1.57 15.03
CA ALA A 70 -21.80 -0.33 14.70
C ALA A 70 -22.66 -0.47 13.44
N ASP A 71 -22.18 -1.19 12.41
CA ASP A 71 -22.94 -1.45 11.18
C ASP A 71 -24.14 -2.36 11.43
N ARG A 72 -24.02 -3.32 12.37
CA ARG A 72 -25.15 -4.15 12.81
C ARG A 72 -26.18 -3.36 13.62
N GLU A 73 -25.72 -2.46 14.48
CA GLU A 73 -26.58 -1.62 15.33
C GLU A 73 -27.33 -0.57 14.50
N ARG A 74 -26.62 0.07 13.57
CA ARG A 74 -27.12 1.18 12.74
C ARG A 74 -26.49 1.09 11.34
N PRO A 75 -27.10 0.35 10.39
CA PRO A 75 -26.51 0.15 9.07
C PRO A 75 -26.40 1.46 8.28
N CYS A 76 -25.59 1.43 7.22
CA CYS A 76 -25.43 2.55 6.28
C CYS A 76 -25.00 3.85 6.98
N PHE A 77 -24.05 3.75 7.92
CA PHE A 77 -23.53 4.90 8.67
C PHE A 77 -24.61 5.67 9.44
N GLY A 78 -25.68 4.99 9.86
CA GLY A 78 -26.78 5.60 10.61
C GLY A 78 -27.76 6.40 9.76
N ALA A 79 -27.82 6.15 8.45
CA ALA A 79 -28.73 6.82 7.53
C ALA A 79 -30.17 6.86 8.07
N GLY A 80 -30.73 8.07 8.19
CA GLY A 80 -32.09 8.30 8.70
C GLY A 80 -32.22 8.35 10.23
N ALA A 81 -31.14 8.08 10.99
CA ALA A 81 -31.15 8.07 12.45
C ALA A 81 -30.15 9.04 13.09
N CYS A 82 -28.95 9.19 12.52
CA CYS A 82 -27.93 10.13 13.00
C CYS A 82 -27.05 10.64 11.85
N SER A 83 -26.15 11.58 12.15
CA SER A 83 -25.10 11.95 11.21
C SER A 83 -24.07 10.82 11.06
N SER A 84 -23.35 10.78 9.94
CA SER A 84 -22.22 9.86 9.78
C SER A 84 -21.12 10.12 10.80
N GLU A 85 -20.94 11.37 11.23
CA GLU A 85 -19.97 11.75 12.26
C GLU A 85 -20.31 11.11 13.61
N ASP A 86 -21.57 11.26 14.05
CA ASP A 86 -22.07 10.63 15.29
C ASP A 86 -22.02 9.11 15.22
N TRP A 87 -22.15 8.55 14.01
CA TRP A 87 -22.01 7.12 13.79
C TRP A 87 -20.55 6.64 13.95
N TRP A 88 -19.59 7.42 13.46
CA TRP A 88 -18.15 7.08 13.55
C TRP A 88 -17.58 7.27 14.95
N HIS A 89 -18.13 8.20 15.75
CA HIS A 89 -17.65 8.49 17.10
C HIS A 89 -17.51 7.24 18.00
N PRO A 90 -18.58 6.44 18.24
CA PRO A 90 -18.47 5.24 19.05
C PRO A 90 -17.57 4.17 18.44
N VAL A 91 -17.43 4.11 17.11
CA VAL A 91 -16.48 3.18 16.45
C VAL A 91 -15.05 3.51 16.86
N VAL A 92 -14.68 4.79 16.81
CA VAL A 92 -13.33 5.24 17.16
C VAL A 92 -13.05 5.02 18.65
N GLU A 93 -14.00 5.36 19.53
CA GLU A 93 -13.87 5.17 20.97
C GLU A 93 -13.69 3.68 21.34
N ARG A 94 -14.57 2.80 20.83
CA ARG A 94 -14.48 1.36 21.07
C ARG A 94 -13.17 0.78 20.53
N THR A 95 -12.69 1.28 19.39
CA THR A 95 -11.43 0.84 18.80
C THR A 95 -10.24 1.16 19.72
N PHE A 96 -10.15 2.38 20.23
CA PHE A 96 -9.06 2.76 21.13
C PHE A 96 -9.13 2.04 22.48
N ALA A 97 -10.33 1.90 23.06
CA ALA A 97 -10.50 1.19 24.32
C ALA A 97 -10.05 -0.27 24.21
N ALA A 98 -10.52 -0.99 23.18
CA ALA A 98 -10.15 -2.38 22.96
C ALA A 98 -8.66 -2.55 22.63
N ALA A 99 -8.08 -1.67 21.80
CA ALA A 99 -6.66 -1.75 21.47
C ALA A 99 -5.74 -1.42 22.66
N ALA A 100 -6.14 -0.50 23.54
CA ALA A 100 -5.40 -0.19 24.75
C ALA A 100 -5.33 -1.38 25.71
N ALA A 101 -6.42 -2.15 25.83
CA ALA A 101 -6.45 -3.34 26.68
C ALA A 101 -5.44 -4.42 26.23
N GLU A 102 -5.17 -4.51 24.93
CA GLU A 102 -4.23 -5.47 24.34
C GLU A 102 -2.79 -4.94 24.23
N SER A 103 -2.60 -3.60 24.28
CA SER A 103 -1.29 -2.97 24.09
C SER A 103 -0.52 -2.83 25.40
N ALA A 104 0.62 -3.50 25.52
CA ALA A 104 1.47 -3.40 26.71
C ALA A 104 1.96 -1.97 26.95
N GLY A 105 1.73 -1.43 28.15
CA GLY A 105 2.18 -0.09 28.53
C GLY A 105 1.27 1.06 28.04
N CYS A 106 0.11 0.74 27.48
CA CYS A 106 -0.93 1.70 27.17
C CYS A 106 -2.14 1.46 28.07
N SER A 107 -2.72 2.51 28.65
CA SER A 107 -3.99 2.40 29.38
C SER A 107 -5.06 3.27 28.72
N GLU A 108 -6.32 2.84 28.81
CA GLU A 108 -7.45 3.60 28.30
C GLU A 108 -7.50 5.01 28.91
N ASP A 109 -7.21 5.14 30.21
CA ASP A 109 -7.15 6.44 30.90
C ASP A 109 -6.10 7.40 30.32
N ALA A 110 -5.00 6.87 29.80
CA ALA A 110 -3.97 7.69 29.15
C ALA A 110 -4.44 8.21 27.78
N LEU A 111 -5.26 7.43 27.08
CA LEU A 111 -5.77 7.77 25.73
C LEU A 111 -7.04 8.60 25.75
N ARG A 112 -7.91 8.43 26.76
CA ARG A 112 -9.21 9.10 26.84
C ARG A 112 -9.15 10.62 26.60
N PRO A 113 -8.18 11.38 27.15
CA PRO A 113 -8.05 12.81 26.88
C PRO A 113 -7.69 13.16 25.42
N LEU A 114 -7.12 12.20 24.67
CA LEU A 114 -6.70 12.37 23.27
C LEU A 114 -7.83 12.11 22.28
N LEU A 115 -8.86 11.35 22.70
CA LEU A 115 -9.93 10.87 21.84
C LEU A 115 -10.64 11.99 21.05
N PRO A 116 -11.02 13.14 21.63
CA PRO A 116 -11.71 14.17 20.86
C PRO A 116 -10.86 14.72 19.71
N GLY A 117 -9.56 14.92 19.94
CA GLY A 117 -8.63 15.39 18.91
C GLY A 117 -8.34 14.32 17.87
N ALA A 118 -8.11 13.08 18.32
CA ALA A 118 -7.82 11.95 17.44
C ALA A 118 -9.01 11.61 16.56
N PHE A 119 -10.23 11.65 17.11
CA PHE A 119 -11.48 11.49 16.37
C PHE A 119 -11.62 12.54 15.27
N ARG A 120 -11.45 13.83 15.60
CA ARG A 120 -11.55 14.91 14.62
C ARG A 120 -10.57 14.71 13.45
N THR A 121 -9.33 14.34 13.75
CA THR A 121 -8.30 14.04 12.75
C THR A 121 -8.69 12.83 11.89
N LEU A 122 -9.09 11.73 12.51
CA LEU A 122 -9.51 10.52 11.79
C LEU A 122 -10.72 10.79 10.90
N TYR A 123 -11.75 11.44 11.42
CA TYR A 123 -12.95 11.72 10.66
C TYR A 123 -12.65 12.63 9.47
N HIS A 124 -12.13 13.85 9.73
CA HIS A 124 -11.99 14.86 8.69
C HIS A 124 -10.80 14.65 7.76
N GLU A 125 -9.72 13.99 8.20
CA GLU A 125 -8.54 13.82 7.37
C GLU A 125 -8.48 12.42 6.73
N THR A 126 -9.01 11.40 7.41
CA THR A 126 -8.91 10.01 6.96
C THR A 126 -10.20 9.49 6.33
N PHE A 127 -11.34 9.59 7.01
CA PHE A 127 -12.56 8.89 6.56
C PHE A 127 -13.31 9.61 5.46
N VAL A 128 -13.44 10.94 5.56
CA VAL A 128 -14.24 11.73 4.60
C VAL A 128 -13.40 12.59 3.66
N SER A 129 -12.08 12.45 3.69
CA SER A 129 -11.14 13.33 3.00
C SER A 129 -10.26 12.60 1.99
N ARG A 130 -9.84 13.36 0.97
CA ARG A 130 -8.85 12.91 0.00
C ARG A 130 -7.48 12.62 0.62
N ALA A 131 -7.10 13.27 1.73
CA ALA A 131 -5.81 13.05 2.37
C ALA A 131 -5.64 11.62 2.92
N GLY A 132 -6.75 10.96 3.30
CA GLY A 132 -6.76 9.57 3.72
C GLY A 132 -6.63 8.55 2.58
N SER A 133 -6.72 9.01 1.33
CA SER A 133 -6.82 8.15 0.14
C SER A 133 -5.78 8.50 -0.92
N ARG A 134 -5.12 7.48 -1.50
CA ARG A 134 -4.25 7.63 -2.67
C ARG A 134 -4.94 7.10 -3.93
N TRP A 135 -4.63 7.70 -5.07
CA TRP A 135 -5.13 7.23 -6.38
C TRP A 135 -4.44 5.94 -6.79
N THR A 136 -5.21 4.90 -7.09
CA THR A 136 -4.70 3.56 -7.45
C THR A 136 -3.89 3.58 -8.76
N TYR A 137 -4.20 4.52 -9.66
CA TYR A 137 -3.59 4.59 -11.00
C TYR A 137 -2.12 5.01 -10.99
N TRP A 138 -1.67 5.83 -10.03
CA TRP A 138 -0.29 6.30 -9.96
C TRP A 138 0.66 5.31 -9.28
N SER A 139 0.18 4.51 -8.32
CA SER A 139 1.02 3.54 -7.60
C SER A 139 1.39 2.30 -8.44
N ARG A 140 0.57 1.90 -9.41
CA ARG A 140 0.89 0.78 -10.32
C ARG A 140 1.89 1.13 -11.42
N MET A 141 2.00 2.41 -11.81
CA MET A 141 2.96 2.83 -12.85
C MET A 141 4.40 2.92 -12.34
N GLN A 142 4.64 3.22 -11.05
CA GLN A 142 6.00 3.22 -10.50
C GLN A 142 6.66 1.83 -10.52
N TRP A 143 5.88 0.75 -10.46
CA TRP A 143 6.43 -0.61 -10.62
C TRP A 143 6.77 -0.95 -12.08
N SER A 144 6.15 -0.31 -13.09
CA SER A 144 6.48 -0.61 -14.49
C SER A 144 7.78 0.05 -14.92
N GLU A 145 8.18 1.19 -14.36
CA GLU A 145 9.48 1.80 -14.69
C GLU A 145 10.65 0.99 -14.13
N SER A 146 10.57 0.47 -12.90
CA SER A 146 11.62 -0.40 -12.34
C SER A 146 11.67 -1.78 -13.04
N THR A 147 10.53 -2.35 -13.42
CA THR A 147 10.50 -3.65 -14.12
C THR A 147 10.99 -3.52 -15.56
N VAL A 148 10.69 -2.42 -16.26
CA VAL A 148 11.25 -2.14 -17.58
C VAL A 148 12.74 -1.84 -17.48
N ALA A 149 13.20 -1.06 -16.50
CA ALA A 149 14.63 -0.79 -16.32
C ALA A 149 15.44 -2.07 -16.04
N VAL A 150 14.93 -2.99 -15.21
CA VAL A 150 15.57 -4.28 -14.93
C VAL A 150 15.53 -5.21 -16.15
N ALA A 151 14.40 -5.25 -16.88
CA ALA A 151 14.29 -6.06 -18.09
C ALA A 151 15.19 -5.53 -19.23
N THR A 152 15.33 -4.21 -19.38
CA THR A 152 16.23 -3.59 -20.36
C THR A 152 17.69 -3.81 -19.99
N ALA A 153 18.05 -3.71 -18.70
CA ALA A 153 19.41 -3.99 -18.23
C ALA A 153 19.80 -5.47 -18.42
N ALA A 154 18.89 -6.40 -18.12
CA ALA A 154 19.11 -7.84 -18.32
C ALA A 154 19.26 -8.21 -19.80
N ARG A 155 18.49 -7.56 -20.69
CA ARG A 155 18.60 -7.77 -22.14
C ARG A 155 19.91 -7.21 -22.71
N PHE A 156 20.34 -6.04 -22.23
CA PHE A 156 21.62 -5.46 -22.62
C PHE A 156 22.83 -6.31 -22.16
N GLN A 157 22.79 -6.88 -20.95
CA GLN A 157 23.84 -7.79 -20.48
C GLN A 157 23.89 -9.10 -21.27
N SER A 158 22.73 -9.66 -21.65
CA SER A 158 22.65 -10.84 -22.50
C SER A 158 23.23 -10.59 -23.89
N ASP A 159 22.94 -9.43 -24.50
CA ASP A 159 23.42 -9.07 -25.83
C ASP A 159 24.94 -8.81 -25.84
N VAL A 160 25.48 -8.19 -24.77
CA VAL A 160 26.93 -7.99 -24.60
C VAL A 160 27.66 -9.33 -24.42
N SER A 161 27.16 -10.24 -23.58
CA SER A 161 27.76 -11.58 -23.41
C SER A 161 27.70 -12.43 -24.68
N SER A 162 26.63 -12.29 -25.48
CA SER A 162 26.52 -12.99 -26.77
C SER A 162 27.54 -12.49 -27.80
N CYS A 163 27.74 -11.17 -27.91
CA CYS A 163 28.76 -10.58 -28.77
C CYS A 163 30.20 -10.95 -28.36
N GLU A 164 30.49 -11.04 -27.05
CA GLU A 164 31.80 -11.48 -26.58
C GLU A 164 32.06 -12.96 -26.83
N ALA A 165 31.02 -13.80 -26.72
CA ALA A 165 31.10 -15.23 -27.05
C ALA A 165 31.37 -15.46 -28.55
N GLU A 166 30.70 -14.72 -29.45
CA GLU A 166 30.96 -14.82 -30.89
C GLU A 166 32.36 -14.35 -31.29
N LYS A 167 32.92 -13.32 -30.62
CA LYS A 167 34.31 -12.89 -30.84
C LYS A 167 35.33 -13.96 -30.46
N ARG A 168 35.12 -14.70 -29.36
CA ARG A 168 36.03 -15.78 -28.93
C ARG A 168 35.99 -16.98 -29.88
N VAL A 169 34.82 -17.34 -30.41
CA VAL A 169 34.71 -18.43 -31.41
C VAL A 169 35.45 -18.08 -32.71
N ARG A 170 35.37 -16.82 -33.16
CA ARG A 170 36.09 -16.39 -34.38
C ARG A 170 37.60 -16.30 -34.20
N GLN A 171 38.09 -15.96 -33.00
CA GLN A 171 39.53 -15.93 -32.72
C GLN A 171 40.15 -17.31 -32.48
N GLY A 172 39.36 -18.31 -32.06
CA GLY A 172 39.81 -19.70 -31.93
C GLY A 172 39.92 -20.48 -33.26
N ALA A 173 39.22 -20.03 -34.31
CA ALA A 173 39.15 -20.73 -35.60
C ALA A 173 40.25 -20.33 -36.62
N CYS A 174 41.13 -19.37 -36.28
CA CYS A 174 42.16 -18.86 -37.20
C CYS A 174 43.60 -19.27 -36.81
N GLY A 175 43.77 -20.21 -35.87
CA GLY A 175 45.06 -20.57 -35.28
C GLY A 175 45.41 -22.04 -35.36
N SER A 176 45.22 -22.71 -36.50
CA SER A 176 45.78 -24.06 -36.71
C SER A 176 45.87 -24.43 -38.18
N GLN A 177 46.87 -23.92 -38.90
CA GLN A 177 47.39 -24.54 -40.12
C GLN A 177 48.74 -23.92 -40.50
N GLY A 178 49.77 -24.77 -40.57
CA GLY A 178 50.95 -24.52 -41.40
C GLY A 178 52.29 -24.43 -40.66
N ALA A 179 52.89 -25.59 -40.39
CA ALA A 179 54.34 -25.81 -40.61
C ALA A 179 54.69 -27.28 -40.37
N SER A 180 54.72 -28.08 -41.43
CA SER A 180 55.47 -29.34 -41.46
C SER A 180 55.74 -29.73 -42.91
N PHE A 181 56.96 -29.47 -43.38
CA PHE A 181 57.62 -30.14 -44.51
C PHE A 181 59.12 -29.89 -44.31
N GLY A 182 59.87 -30.90 -43.87
CA GLY A 182 60.80 -31.67 -44.72
C GLY A 182 62.18 -31.00 -44.68
N GLY A 183 63.32 -31.66 -44.50
CA GLY A 183 63.77 -33.03 -44.57
C GLY A 183 65.30 -32.96 -44.46
N ASN A 184 65.93 -34.08 -44.13
CA ASN A 184 67.34 -34.24 -43.75
C ASN A 184 68.38 -33.93 -44.85
N ASP A 185 69.65 -34.08 -44.40
CA ASP A 185 70.88 -34.39 -45.14
C ASP A 185 71.69 -33.17 -45.63
N GLU A 186 73.02 -33.11 -45.61
CA GLU A 186 74.15 -33.93 -45.13
C GLU A 186 75.38 -32.99 -45.31
N GLY A 187 76.48 -33.20 -44.57
CA GLY A 187 77.80 -32.66 -44.92
C GLY A 187 78.45 -31.70 -43.92
#